data_AF-A0A3R9WIX6-F1
#
_entry.id   AF-A0A3R9WIX6-F1
#
_cell.length_a   1.000
_cell.length_b   1.000
_cell.length_c   1.000
_cell.angle_alpha   90.00
_cell.angle_beta   90.00
_cell.angle_gamma   90.00
#
_symmetry.space_group_name_H-M   'P 1'
#
loop_
_entity.id
_entity.type
_entity.pdbx_description
1 polymer ?
#
loop_
_entity_poly.entity_id
_entity_poly.type
_entity_poly.pdbx_seq_one_letter_code
_entity_poly.pdbx_strand_id
1 'polypeptide(L)'
;MTDFRDDGPVPVRDGDTQRRVRRSPLLHTAPIVLLAVLTAVLGWEIVRANMSAAARTQWPWRLQLLDMEPLGSLLAVAAGAVLARAQYARTVRPSLGWRADWTTGQLHGGAPEWRVGLLNGGSHTAVIEDYACRVVLRGGPPGAGGAWTDVQGAAAALTAAGLTAGEDFQLVQMGNFPLVPAGGGYDTATVGAFSRRFVDEVEALYLRVRVTDAVGDSHERIMDALKGARSAAYRRPAT
;
A
#
# COMPACT_ATOMS: atom_id res chain seq x y z
N MET A 1 -0.14 20.24 -1.88
CA MET A 1 -1.57 20.29 -1.54
C MET A 1 -2.20 19.04 -2.11
N THR A 2 -2.04 17.93 -1.37
CA THR A 2 -2.51 16.59 -1.74
C THR A 2 -3.95 16.46 -1.26
N ASP A 3 -4.84 16.13 -2.20
CA ASP A 3 -6.27 15.94 -1.97
C ASP A 3 -6.49 14.67 -1.12
N PHE A 4 -6.66 14.86 0.20
CA PHE A 4 -7.02 13.81 1.13
C PHE A 4 -8.48 13.44 0.89
N ARG A 5 -8.72 12.40 0.08
CA ARG A 5 -10.07 11.81 -0.03
C ARG A 5 -10.48 11.24 1.34
N ASP A 6 -11.54 11.83 1.87
CA ASP A 6 -12.24 11.43 3.07
C ASP A 6 -13.02 10.13 2.81
N ASP A 7 -12.29 9.01 2.78
CA ASP A 7 -12.90 7.68 2.85
C ASP A 7 -13.45 7.53 4.26
N GLY A 8 -14.78 7.46 4.39
CA GLY A 8 -15.52 7.41 5.66
C GLY A 8 -15.02 6.34 6.66
N PRO A 9 -15.59 6.28 7.87
CA PRO A 9 -15.03 5.50 8.98
C PRO A 9 -14.93 4.01 8.64
N VAL A 10 -13.75 3.59 8.18
CA VAL A 10 -13.42 2.17 8.00
C VAL A 10 -13.47 1.52 9.38
N PRO A 11 -14.31 0.49 9.59
CA PRO A 11 -14.35 -0.23 10.86
C PRO A 11 -12.97 -0.86 11.10
N VAL A 12 -12.32 -0.41 12.17
CA VAL A 12 -10.93 -0.71 12.53
C VAL A 12 -10.67 -2.22 12.79
N ARG A 13 -11.72 -3.05 12.83
CA ARG A 13 -11.61 -4.51 12.98
C ARG A 13 -10.84 -5.20 11.84
N ASP A 14 -10.76 -4.61 10.64
CA ASP A 14 -10.04 -5.19 9.49
C ASP A 14 -8.58 -4.70 9.35
N GLY A 15 -8.12 -3.88 10.30
CA GLY A 15 -6.90 -3.06 10.24
C GLY A 15 -5.56 -3.78 10.33
N ASP A 16 -5.49 -5.07 9.98
CA ASP A 16 -4.23 -5.81 9.87
C ASP A 16 -3.99 -6.41 8.47
N THR A 17 -4.94 -6.24 7.56
CA THR A 17 -4.87 -6.85 6.23
C THR A 17 -4.30 -5.87 5.21
N GLN A 18 -3.19 -6.23 4.56
CA GLN A 18 -2.68 -5.45 3.43
C GLN A 18 -3.62 -5.58 2.23
N ARG A 19 -4.05 -4.46 1.67
CA ARG A 19 -4.92 -4.39 0.49
C ARG A 19 -4.19 -3.76 -0.70
N ARG A 20 -4.56 -4.17 -1.92
CA ARG A 20 -4.12 -3.48 -3.14
C ARG A 20 -5.14 -2.39 -3.46
N VAL A 21 -4.69 -1.15 -3.58
CA VAL A 21 -5.57 0.02 -3.74
C VAL A 21 -5.68 0.43 -5.20
N ARG A 22 -4.59 0.30 -5.98
CA ARG A 22 -4.56 0.74 -7.38
C ARG A 22 -3.62 -0.12 -8.21
N ARG A 23 -3.98 -0.35 -9.48
CA ARG A 23 -3.07 -0.90 -10.50
C ARG A 23 -2.54 0.21 -11.40
N SER A 24 -1.30 0.09 -11.86
CA SER A 24 -0.73 1.06 -12.81
C SER A 24 -1.55 1.10 -14.11
N PRO A 25 -2.16 2.24 -14.50
CA PRO A 25 -3.01 2.30 -15.69
C PRO A 25 -2.21 2.06 -16.98
N LEU A 26 -1.01 2.63 -17.09
CA LEU A 26 -0.18 2.47 -18.28
C LEU A 26 0.32 1.03 -18.42
N LEU A 27 0.80 0.44 -17.33
CA LEU A 27 1.44 -0.87 -17.41
C LEU A 27 0.43 -2.03 -17.35
N HIS A 28 -0.76 -1.81 -16.79
CA HIS A 28 -1.79 -2.85 -16.68
C HIS A 28 -2.91 -2.70 -17.71
N THR A 29 -3.51 -1.50 -17.81
CA THR A 29 -4.72 -1.31 -18.61
C THR A 29 -4.40 -1.32 -20.10
N ALA A 30 -3.33 -0.65 -20.54
CA ALA A 30 -3.03 -0.55 -21.96
C ALA A 30 -2.77 -1.93 -22.63
N PRO A 31 -1.98 -2.85 -22.07
CA PRO A 31 -1.81 -4.19 -22.65
C PRO A 31 -3.10 -5.02 -22.69
N ILE A 32 -3.96 -4.90 -21.67
CA ILE A 32 -5.25 -5.61 -21.63
C ILE A 32 -6.20 -5.05 -22.69
N VAL A 33 -6.29 -3.73 -22.81
CA VAL A 33 -7.11 -3.08 -23.84
C VAL A 33 -6.61 -3.47 -25.23
N LEU A 34 -5.30 -3.42 -25.46
CA LEU A 34 -4.71 -3.87 -26.73
C LEU A 34 -5.06 -5.32 -27.03
N LEU A 35 -4.91 -6.23 -26.07
CA LEU A 35 -5.28 -7.64 -26.23
C LEU A 35 -6.76 -7.81 -26.55
N ALA A 36 -7.65 -7.09 -25.86
CA ALA A 36 -9.08 -7.13 -26.10
C ALA A 36 -9.45 -6.62 -27.51
N VAL A 37 -8.85 -5.51 -27.94
CA VAL A 37 -9.03 -4.95 -29.29
C VAL A 37 -8.56 -5.94 -30.35
N LEU A 38 -7.36 -6.52 -30.21
CA LEU A 38 -6.84 -7.51 -31.16
C LEU A 38 -7.72 -8.77 -31.20
N THR A 39 -8.28 -9.19 -30.07
CA THR A 39 -9.20 -10.34 -30.00
C THR A 39 -10.51 -10.05 -30.74
N ALA A 40 -11.03 -8.82 -30.61
CA ALA A 40 -12.20 -8.38 -31.35
C ALA A 40 -11.94 -8.31 -32.87
N VAL A 41 -10.76 -7.81 -33.27
CA VAL A 41 -10.32 -7.81 -34.69
C VAL A 41 -10.19 -9.24 -35.22
N LEU A 42 -9.67 -10.17 -34.42
CA LEU A 42 -9.62 -11.58 -34.81
C LEU A 42 -11.01 -12.18 -34.99
N GLY A 43 -11.94 -11.92 -34.07
CA GLY A 43 -13.32 -12.36 -34.20
C GLY A 43 -13.96 -11.82 -35.49
N TRP A 44 -13.71 -10.55 -35.81
CA TRP A 44 -14.15 -9.93 -37.06
C TRP A 44 -13.59 -10.65 -38.30
N GLU A 45 -12.26 -10.83 -38.37
CA GLU A 45 -11.62 -11.46 -39.53
C GLU A 45 -12.02 -12.94 -39.68
N ILE A 46 -12.23 -13.67 -38.58
CA ILE A 46 -12.75 -15.05 -38.63
C ILE A 46 -14.16 -15.07 -39.23
N VAL A 47 -15.07 -14.22 -38.77
CA VAL A 47 -16.44 -14.18 -39.31
C VAL A 47 -16.40 -13.79 -40.79
N ARG A 48 -15.63 -12.75 -41.13
CA ARG A 48 -15.45 -12.29 -42.52
C ARG A 48 -14.88 -13.37 -43.43
N ALA A 49 -13.87 -14.12 -42.98
CA ALA A 49 -13.24 -15.19 -43.76
C ALA A 49 -14.21 -16.35 -44.05
N ASN A 50 -15.18 -16.58 -43.16
CA ASN A 50 -16.22 -17.60 -43.33
C ASN A 50 -17.42 -17.12 -44.16
N MET A 51 -17.49 -15.85 -44.57
CA MET A 51 -18.55 -15.36 -45.44
C MET A 51 -18.36 -15.82 -46.89
N SER A 52 -19.48 -15.97 -47.59
CA SER A 52 -19.49 -16.26 -49.03
C SER A 52 -18.73 -15.17 -49.81
N ALA A 53 -18.18 -15.54 -50.97
CA ALA A 53 -17.43 -14.59 -51.80
C ALA A 53 -18.27 -13.36 -52.19
N ALA A 54 -19.56 -13.57 -52.48
CA ALA A 54 -20.50 -12.49 -52.78
C ALA A 54 -20.68 -11.53 -51.59
N ALA A 55 -20.88 -12.08 -50.38
CA ALA A 55 -21.07 -11.28 -49.17
C ALA A 55 -19.81 -10.46 -48.81
N ARG A 56 -18.61 -11.00 -49.02
CA ARG A 56 -17.34 -10.30 -48.76
C ARG A 56 -17.11 -9.04 -49.61
N THR A 57 -17.82 -8.88 -50.73
CA THR A 57 -17.75 -7.66 -51.55
C THR A 57 -18.63 -6.52 -51.03
N GLN A 58 -19.57 -6.83 -50.12
CA GLN A 58 -20.55 -5.90 -49.59
C GLN A 58 -20.10 -5.33 -48.25
N TRP A 59 -20.61 -4.14 -47.91
CA TRP A 59 -20.44 -3.59 -46.57
C TRP A 59 -21.29 -4.40 -45.58
N PRO A 60 -20.77 -4.73 -44.38
CA PRO A 60 -19.48 -4.32 -43.82
C PRO A 60 -18.30 -5.27 -44.11
N TRP A 61 -18.55 -6.45 -44.69
CA TRP A 61 -17.55 -7.52 -44.90
C TRP A 61 -16.41 -7.21 -45.86
N ARG A 62 -16.54 -6.14 -46.66
CA ARG A 62 -15.45 -5.62 -47.49
C ARG A 62 -14.29 -5.07 -46.64
N LEU A 63 -14.56 -4.64 -45.41
CA LEU A 63 -13.56 -4.05 -44.53
C LEU A 63 -12.59 -5.12 -44.00
N GLN A 64 -11.34 -5.03 -44.44
CA GLN A 64 -10.20 -5.77 -43.89
C GLN A 64 -9.48 -4.88 -42.91
N LEU A 65 -9.41 -5.31 -41.65
CA LEU A 65 -8.72 -4.55 -40.61
C LEU A 65 -7.25 -4.92 -40.56
N LEU A 66 -6.94 -6.21 -40.57
CA LEU A 66 -5.57 -6.71 -40.51
C LEU A 66 -5.46 -8.11 -41.10
N ASP A 67 -4.31 -8.42 -41.70
CA ASP A 67 -4.03 -9.78 -42.18
C ASP A 67 -3.87 -10.77 -41.02
N MET A 68 -4.27 -12.02 -41.24
CA MET A 68 -4.27 -13.07 -40.20
C MET A 68 -2.88 -13.34 -39.61
N GLU A 69 -1.84 -13.25 -40.43
CA GLU A 69 -0.46 -13.49 -40.00
C GLU A 69 0.05 -12.41 -39.01
N PRO A 70 0.07 -11.11 -39.34
CA PRO A 70 0.46 -10.07 -38.38
C PRO A 70 -0.49 -9.98 -37.19
N LEU A 71 -1.79 -10.26 -37.37
CA LEU A 71 -2.76 -10.32 -36.28
C LEU A 71 -2.41 -11.41 -35.26
N GLY A 72 -2.05 -12.60 -35.74
CA GLY A 72 -1.59 -13.70 -34.89
C GLY A 72 -0.34 -13.35 -34.10
N SER A 73 0.65 -12.73 -34.75
CA SER A 73 1.88 -12.28 -34.07
C SER A 73 1.59 -11.21 -33.01
N LEU A 74 0.78 -10.20 -33.31
CA LEU A 74 0.42 -9.15 -32.36
C LEU A 74 -0.36 -9.69 -31.15
N LEU A 75 -1.28 -10.63 -31.38
CA LEU A 75 -2.01 -11.31 -30.31
C LEU A 75 -1.08 -12.08 -29.40
N ALA A 76 -0.15 -12.86 -29.97
CA ALA A 76 0.82 -13.63 -29.20
C ALA A 76 1.70 -12.71 -28.33
N VAL A 77 2.18 -11.60 -28.88
CA VAL A 77 2.97 -10.61 -28.13
C VAL A 77 2.14 -9.94 -27.02
N ALA A 78 0.92 -9.51 -27.32
CA ALA A 78 0.05 -8.86 -26.34
C ALA A 78 -0.32 -9.81 -25.19
N ALA A 79 -0.69 -11.06 -25.50
CA ALA A 79 -0.98 -12.08 -24.51
C ALA A 79 0.26 -12.41 -23.66
N GLY A 80 1.43 -12.55 -24.30
CA GLY A 80 2.71 -12.76 -23.62
C GLY A 80 3.05 -11.62 -22.66
N ALA A 81 2.86 -10.37 -23.08
CA ALA A 81 3.10 -9.19 -22.24
C ALA A 81 2.17 -9.14 -21.01
N VAL A 82 0.87 -9.45 -21.19
CA VAL A 82 -0.10 -9.50 -20.09
C VAL A 82 0.28 -10.60 -19.09
N LEU A 83 0.63 -11.79 -19.57
CA LEU A 83 1.06 -12.91 -18.71
C LEU A 83 2.37 -12.58 -17.98
N ALA A 84 3.37 -12.08 -18.70
CA ALA A 84 4.66 -11.69 -18.12
C ALA A 84 4.48 -10.64 -17.01
N ARG A 85 3.64 -9.61 -17.25
CA ARG A 85 3.30 -8.65 -16.19
C ARG A 85 2.64 -9.35 -15.00
N ALA A 86 1.65 -10.21 -15.23
CA ALA A 86 0.92 -10.86 -14.15
C ALA A 86 1.85 -11.72 -13.28
N GLN A 87 2.83 -12.40 -13.89
CA GLN A 87 3.87 -13.12 -13.16
C GLN A 87 4.75 -12.15 -12.37
N TYR A 88 5.29 -11.13 -13.03
CA TYR A 88 6.23 -10.20 -12.41
C TYR A 88 5.57 -9.40 -11.27
N ALA A 89 4.33 -8.94 -11.44
CA ALA A 89 3.56 -8.26 -10.40
C ALA A 89 3.32 -9.13 -9.15
N ARG A 90 3.28 -10.46 -9.29
CA ARG A 90 3.20 -11.38 -8.14
C ARG A 90 4.54 -11.52 -7.44
N THR A 91 5.65 -11.54 -8.18
CA THR A 91 6.99 -11.71 -7.62
C THR A 91 7.47 -10.47 -6.89
N VAL A 92 7.12 -9.27 -7.37
CA VAL A 92 7.54 -7.99 -6.77
C VAL A 92 6.57 -7.43 -5.75
N ARG A 93 5.48 -8.16 -5.45
CA ARG A 93 4.45 -7.69 -4.52
C ARG A 93 5.09 -7.42 -3.14
N PRO A 94 4.94 -6.20 -2.59
CA PRO A 94 5.44 -5.91 -1.26
C PRO A 94 4.66 -6.71 -0.23
N SER A 95 5.34 -7.10 0.83
CA SER A 95 4.73 -7.70 2.02
C SER A 95 4.99 -6.77 3.19
N LEU A 96 4.08 -5.82 3.39
CA LEU A 96 4.23 -4.80 4.43
C LEU A 96 4.01 -5.46 5.78
N GLY A 97 5.06 -5.53 6.58
CA GLY A 97 5.02 -5.97 7.97
C GLY A 97 5.37 -4.81 8.89
N TRP A 98 5.18 -5.03 10.18
CA TRP A 98 5.66 -4.13 11.20
C TRP A 98 6.18 -4.94 12.39
N ARG A 99 7.03 -4.32 13.18
CA ARG A 99 7.53 -4.86 14.42
C ARG A 99 7.53 -3.75 15.45
N ALA A 100 7.31 -4.13 16.69
CA ALA A 100 7.52 -3.22 17.79
C ALA A 100 8.11 -3.95 18.98
N ASP A 101 8.87 -3.21 19.79
CA ASP A 101 9.49 -3.72 21.00
C ASP A 101 9.80 -2.56 21.96
N TRP A 102 9.94 -2.86 23.24
CA TRP A 102 10.45 -1.91 24.22
C TRP A 102 11.97 -1.79 24.10
N THR A 103 12.44 -0.56 23.86
CA THR A 103 13.87 -0.22 23.71
C THR A 103 14.18 1.07 24.46
N THR A 104 15.36 1.65 24.24
CA THR A 104 15.77 2.94 24.79
C THR A 104 16.57 3.71 23.73
N GLY A 105 16.57 5.05 23.84
CA GLY A 105 17.56 5.90 23.16
C GLY A 105 17.04 6.76 22.01
N GLN A 106 15.76 6.69 21.62
CA GLN A 106 15.16 7.66 20.67
C GLN A 106 14.52 8.85 21.40
N LEU A 107 13.91 8.61 22.56
CA LEU A 107 13.33 9.64 23.41
C LEU A 107 14.35 10.24 24.38
N HIS A 108 14.08 11.47 24.81
CA HIS A 108 14.92 12.21 25.74
C HIS A 108 15.09 11.46 27.08
N GLY A 109 16.28 11.56 27.67
CA GLY A 109 16.57 10.95 28.97
C GLY A 109 16.77 9.42 28.96
N GLY A 110 16.75 8.77 27.79
CA GLY A 110 17.02 7.32 27.68
C GLY A 110 15.96 6.45 28.33
N ALA A 111 14.75 6.99 28.54
CA ALA A 111 13.64 6.26 29.11
C ALA A 111 13.21 5.07 28.23
N PRO A 112 12.62 4.01 28.81
CA PRO A 112 12.03 2.93 28.03
C PRO A 112 10.94 3.45 27.09
N GLU A 113 11.05 3.07 25.82
CA GLU A 113 10.15 3.51 24.75
C GLU A 113 9.65 2.30 23.94
N TRP A 114 8.38 2.34 23.56
CA TRP A 114 7.80 1.41 22.61
C TRP A 114 8.17 1.88 21.21
N ARG A 115 9.16 1.23 20.60
CA ARG A 115 9.62 1.57 19.25
C ARG A 115 8.85 0.74 18.24
N VAL A 116 8.31 1.40 17.22
CA VAL A 116 7.58 0.77 16.12
C VAL A 116 8.36 0.99 14.83
N GLY A 117 8.50 -0.08 14.07
CA GLY A 117 9.17 -0.06 12.79
C GLY A 117 8.37 -0.78 11.71
N LEU A 118 8.42 -0.23 10.51
CA LEU A 118 7.86 -0.78 9.29
C LEU A 118 8.91 -1.61 8.55
N LEU A 119 8.51 -2.74 7.96
CA LEU A 119 9.37 -3.54 7.10
C LEU A 119 8.65 -3.97 5.83
N ASN A 120 9.44 -4.26 4.79
CA ASN A 120 8.98 -4.93 3.59
C ASN A 120 9.56 -6.34 3.57
N GLY A 121 8.73 -7.34 3.81
CA GLY A 121 9.06 -8.75 3.67
C GLY A 121 8.96 -9.26 2.23
N GLY A 122 8.65 -8.39 1.26
CA GLY A 122 8.72 -8.69 -0.16
C GLY A 122 10.17 -8.72 -0.65
N SER A 123 10.40 -9.29 -1.84
CA SER A 123 11.74 -9.45 -2.41
C SER A 123 12.27 -8.20 -3.12
N HIS A 124 11.43 -7.20 -3.35
CA HIS A 124 11.75 -5.99 -4.09
C HIS A 124 11.46 -4.74 -3.25
N THR A 125 12.20 -3.66 -3.50
CA THR A 125 11.95 -2.36 -2.88
C THR A 125 10.56 -1.86 -3.25
N ALA A 126 9.85 -1.30 -2.27
CA ALA A 126 8.64 -0.53 -2.48
C ALA A 126 8.87 0.91 -2.01
N VAL A 127 8.21 1.89 -2.61
CA VAL A 127 8.37 3.30 -2.23
C VAL A 127 7.13 3.75 -1.47
N ILE A 128 7.31 4.35 -0.28
CA ILE A 128 6.22 4.95 0.48
C ILE A 128 5.75 6.21 -0.24
N GLU A 129 4.53 6.19 -0.74
CA GLU A 129 3.90 7.33 -1.44
C GLU A 129 3.07 8.20 -0.51
N ASP A 130 2.36 7.57 0.43
CA ASP A 130 1.47 8.26 1.35
C ASP A 130 1.57 7.63 2.75
N TYR A 131 1.52 8.50 3.75
CA TYR A 131 1.65 8.13 5.15
C TYR A 131 0.71 9.02 5.98
N ALA A 132 -0.28 8.39 6.60
CA ALA A 132 -1.26 9.08 7.42
C ALA A 132 -1.37 8.44 8.81
N CYS A 133 -1.68 9.26 9.79
CA CYS A 133 -1.84 8.93 11.18
C CYS A 133 -3.29 9.21 11.61
N ARG A 134 -3.78 8.39 12.54
CA ARG A 134 -5.05 8.62 13.23
C ARG A 134 -4.86 8.33 14.71
N VAL A 135 -5.07 9.36 15.53
CA VAL A 135 -4.90 9.29 16.98
C VAL A 135 -6.27 9.02 17.63
N VAL A 136 -6.29 8.12 18.61
CA VAL A 136 -7.43 7.87 19.48
C VAL A 136 -6.97 8.03 20.92
N LEU A 137 -7.39 9.09 21.60
CA LEU A 137 -7.07 9.35 22.99
C LEU A 137 -7.89 8.47 23.92
N ARG A 138 -7.32 8.06 25.05
CA ARG A 138 -8.03 7.29 26.07
C ARG A 138 -9.07 8.16 26.79
N GLY A 139 -10.22 7.57 27.09
CA GLY A 139 -11.32 8.28 27.76
C GLY A 139 -12.11 9.23 26.85
N GLY A 140 -11.77 9.30 25.56
CA GLY A 140 -12.56 10.02 24.57
C GLY A 140 -13.94 9.36 24.33
N PRO A 141 -14.91 10.10 23.76
CA PRO A 141 -16.21 9.53 23.42
C PRO A 141 -16.06 8.32 22.48
N PRO A 142 -16.91 7.28 22.62
CA PRO A 142 -16.90 6.14 21.72
C PRO A 142 -17.15 6.62 20.27
N GLY A 143 -16.27 6.24 19.35
CA GLY A 143 -16.32 6.68 17.95
C GLY A 143 -15.61 8.00 17.64
N ALA A 144 -15.14 8.74 18.66
CA ALA A 144 -14.37 9.98 18.50
C ALA A 144 -12.90 9.74 18.09
N GLY A 145 -12.62 8.67 17.33
CA GLY A 145 -11.30 8.52 16.74
C GLY A 145 -11.06 9.66 15.77
N GLY A 146 -9.94 10.37 15.90
CA GLY A 146 -9.64 11.58 15.11
C GLY A 146 -9.70 11.33 13.60
N ALA A 147 -9.69 12.40 12.80
CA ALA A 147 -9.56 12.27 11.35
C ALA A 147 -8.19 11.69 10.99
N TRP A 148 -8.09 11.04 9.83
CA TRP A 148 -6.79 10.74 9.25
C TRP A 148 -6.10 12.06 8.90
N THR A 149 -4.85 12.20 9.33
CA THR A 149 -4.03 13.40 9.12
C THR A 149 -2.59 12.98 8.82
N ASP A 150 -1.74 13.91 8.40
CA ASP A 150 -0.30 13.67 8.34
C ASP A 150 0.34 13.61 9.75
N VAL A 151 1.66 13.42 9.79
CA VAL A 151 2.43 13.37 11.04
C VAL A 151 2.30 14.66 11.85
N GLN A 152 2.23 15.82 11.19
CA GLN A 152 2.16 17.11 11.86
C GLN A 152 0.82 17.31 12.55
N GLY A 153 -0.28 16.98 11.89
CA GLY A 153 -1.61 17.03 12.53
C GLY A 153 -1.77 16.01 13.66
N ALA A 154 -1.16 14.83 13.54
CA ALA A 154 -1.14 13.86 14.64
C ALA A 154 -0.32 14.37 15.83
N ALA A 155 0.86 14.94 15.58
CA ALA A 155 1.68 15.57 16.62
C ALA A 155 0.93 16.72 17.31
N ALA A 156 0.26 17.59 16.54
CA ALA A 156 -0.54 18.68 17.09
C ALA A 156 -1.68 18.17 17.99
N ALA A 157 -2.39 17.10 17.58
CA ALA A 157 -3.44 16.48 18.38
C ALA A 157 -2.90 15.88 19.70
N LEU A 158 -1.72 15.25 19.66
CA LEU A 158 -1.06 14.70 20.84
C LEU A 158 -0.57 15.78 21.79
N THR A 159 0.01 16.86 21.26
CA THR A 159 0.45 18.02 22.07
C THR A 159 -0.72 18.77 22.69
N ALA A 160 -1.84 18.91 21.97
CA ALA A 160 -3.07 19.47 22.54
C ALA A 160 -3.64 18.61 23.70
N ALA A 161 -3.32 17.32 23.75
CA ALA A 161 -3.65 16.42 24.85
C ALA A 161 -2.64 16.47 26.01
N GLY A 162 -1.58 17.28 25.92
CA GLY A 162 -0.58 17.45 26.98
C GLY A 162 0.63 16.51 26.90
N LEU A 163 0.84 15.85 25.75
CA LEU A 163 2.02 15.03 25.49
C LEU A 163 3.13 15.86 24.82
N THR A 164 4.38 15.65 25.23
CA THR A 164 5.52 16.43 24.72
C THR A 164 6.27 15.67 23.63
N ALA A 165 6.48 16.30 22.47
CA ALA A 165 7.30 15.71 21.40
C ALA A 165 8.77 15.57 21.84
N GLY A 166 9.40 14.44 21.54
CA GLY A 166 10.77 14.09 21.94
C GLY A 166 10.87 13.50 23.36
N GLU A 167 9.89 13.74 24.23
CA GLU A 167 9.83 13.13 25.57
C GLU A 167 8.81 11.99 25.63
N ASP A 168 7.59 12.26 25.19
CA ASP A 168 6.49 11.30 25.19
C ASP A 168 6.34 10.56 23.87
N PHE A 169 6.66 11.21 22.77
CA PHE A 169 6.57 10.59 21.45
C PHE A 169 7.54 11.18 20.45
N GLN A 170 7.93 10.34 19.49
CA GLN A 170 8.57 10.76 18.26
C GLN A 170 7.88 10.05 17.11
N LEU A 171 7.45 10.81 16.10
CA LEU A 171 6.87 10.29 14.87
C LEU A 171 7.79 10.63 13.71
N VAL A 172 8.04 9.65 12.84
CA VAL A 172 8.90 9.83 11.67
C VAL A 172 8.02 10.01 10.44
N GLN A 173 8.15 11.16 9.78
CA GLN A 173 7.50 11.38 8.50
C GLN A 173 8.19 10.56 7.41
N MET A 174 7.41 9.76 6.68
CA MET A 174 7.89 8.97 5.55
C MET A 174 7.18 9.41 4.28
N GLY A 175 7.90 10.07 3.37
CA GLY A 175 7.41 10.44 2.05
C GLY A 175 8.48 10.18 1.01
N ASN A 176 8.13 9.51 -0.09
CA ASN A 176 9.06 9.04 -1.13
C ASN A 176 10.23 8.22 -0.57
N PHE A 177 9.99 7.50 0.53
CA PHE A 177 11.02 6.73 1.20
C PHE A 177 11.11 5.31 0.63
N PRO A 178 12.29 4.83 0.21
CA PRO A 178 12.47 3.47 -0.28
C PRO A 178 12.44 2.48 0.88
N LEU A 179 11.39 1.66 0.93
CA LEU A 179 11.28 0.52 1.84
C LEU A 179 11.93 -0.71 1.20
N VAL A 180 13.24 -0.83 1.41
CA VAL A 180 14.03 -1.96 0.93
C VAL A 180 13.60 -3.28 1.59
N PRO A 181 13.76 -4.43 0.91
CA PRO A 181 13.53 -5.73 1.50
C PRO A 181 14.30 -5.89 2.82
N ALA A 182 13.66 -6.47 3.84
CA ALA A 182 14.33 -6.83 5.07
C ALA A 182 15.44 -7.87 4.76
N GLY A 183 16.69 -7.42 4.68
CA GLY A 183 17.83 -8.19 4.22
C GLY A 183 18.32 -9.21 5.25
N GLY A 184 17.52 -10.24 5.55
CA GLY A 184 17.83 -11.31 6.51
C GLY A 184 17.87 -10.86 7.98
N GLY A 185 18.27 -9.62 8.24
CA GLY A 185 18.07 -8.90 9.49
C GLY A 185 16.64 -8.40 9.59
N TYR A 186 16.05 -8.48 10.78
CA TYR A 186 14.73 -7.92 11.09
C TYR A 186 14.77 -6.38 11.21
N ASP A 187 15.56 -5.73 10.36
CA ASP A 187 15.70 -4.28 10.34
C ASP A 187 14.40 -3.65 9.86
N THR A 188 14.04 -2.57 10.53
CA THR A 188 12.79 -1.85 10.28
C THR A 188 13.06 -0.38 10.10
N ALA A 189 12.36 0.23 9.14
CA ALA A 189 12.28 1.68 9.04
C ALA A 189 11.46 2.18 10.22
N THR A 190 12.09 2.92 11.14
CA THR A 190 11.42 3.37 12.37
C THR A 190 10.34 4.39 12.03
N VAL A 191 9.11 4.11 12.42
CA VAL A 191 7.95 4.99 12.19
C VAL A 191 7.61 5.82 13.42
N GLY A 192 7.98 5.34 14.61
CA GLY A 192 7.87 6.13 15.83
C GLY A 192 8.40 5.42 17.07
N ALA A 193 8.52 6.21 18.14
CA ALA A 193 8.87 5.77 19.48
C ALA A 193 7.94 6.45 20.49
N PHE A 194 7.47 5.69 21.49
CA PHE A 194 6.41 6.14 22.39
C PHE A 194 6.77 5.84 23.85
N SER A 195 6.71 6.84 24.71
CA SER A 195 6.96 6.67 26.15
C SER A 195 5.88 5.81 26.79
N ARG A 196 6.14 5.36 28.02
CA ARG A 196 5.11 4.66 28.80
C ARG A 196 3.88 5.53 29.06
N ARG A 197 4.09 6.82 29.34
CA ARG A 197 3.00 7.79 29.51
C ARG A 197 2.14 7.88 28.25
N PHE A 198 2.76 7.94 27.07
CA PHE A 198 2.03 7.90 25.80
C PHE A 198 1.17 6.64 25.67
N VAL A 199 1.74 5.47 25.96
CA VAL A 199 1.02 4.18 25.90
C VAL A 199 -0.15 4.13 26.90
N ASP A 200 -0.08 4.87 28.00
CA ASP A 200 -1.13 4.93 29.02
C ASP A 200 -2.22 5.98 28.70
N GLU A 201 -1.90 7.07 28.01
CA GLU A 201 -2.84 8.16 27.67
C GLU A 201 -3.49 8.02 26.28
N VAL A 202 -2.82 7.39 25.32
CA VAL A 202 -3.33 7.20 23.96
C VAL A 202 -3.89 5.80 23.82
N GLU A 203 -5.18 5.65 23.50
CA GLU A 203 -5.80 4.33 23.37
C GLU A 203 -5.23 3.57 22.16
N ALA A 204 -5.19 4.22 21.00
CA ALA A 204 -4.64 3.68 19.77
C ALA A 204 -4.00 4.77 18.89
N LEU A 205 -2.98 4.38 18.14
CA LEU A 205 -2.39 5.20 17.09
C LEU A 205 -2.36 4.36 15.81
N TYR A 206 -3.26 4.66 14.87
CA TYR A 206 -3.28 3.97 13.59
C TYR A 206 -2.37 4.68 12.59
N LEU A 207 -1.58 3.88 11.87
CA LEU A 207 -0.74 4.33 10.78
C LEU A 207 -1.27 3.69 9.49
N ARG A 208 -1.58 4.51 8.49
CA ARG A 208 -1.93 4.09 7.14
C ARG A 208 -0.75 4.36 6.24
N VAL A 209 -0.15 3.30 5.73
CA VAL A 209 1.00 3.38 4.82
C VAL A 209 0.57 2.89 3.46
N ARG A 210 0.76 3.75 2.44
CA ARG A 210 0.61 3.38 1.03
C ARG A 210 1.98 3.33 0.38
N VAL A 211 2.24 2.24 -0.33
CA VAL A 211 3.47 2.04 -1.08
C VAL A 211 3.16 1.74 -2.54
N THR A 212 4.08 2.08 -3.42
CA THR A 212 4.08 1.62 -4.80
C THR A 212 5.23 0.64 -5.03
N ASP A 213 4.93 -0.45 -5.73
CA ASP A 213 5.90 -1.47 -6.08
C ASP A 213 6.63 -1.18 -7.40
N ALA A 214 7.58 -2.04 -7.76
CA ALA A 214 8.39 -1.89 -8.97
C ALA A 214 7.57 -1.92 -10.28
N VAL A 215 6.32 -2.39 -10.25
CA VAL A 215 5.44 -2.44 -11.43
C VAL A 215 4.38 -1.33 -11.43
N GLY A 216 4.48 -0.39 -10.49
CA GLY A 216 3.59 0.76 -10.35
C GLY A 216 2.22 0.44 -9.73
N ASP A 217 2.05 -0.74 -9.12
CA ASP A 217 0.83 -1.06 -8.38
C ASP A 217 0.95 -0.50 -6.95
N SER A 218 -0.13 0.09 -6.43
CA SER A 218 -0.18 0.68 -5.09
C SER A 218 -0.82 -0.29 -4.09
N HIS A 219 -0.17 -0.45 -2.94
CA HIS A 219 -0.59 -1.31 -1.83
C HIS A 219 -0.71 -0.48 -0.57
N GLU A 220 -1.66 -0.81 0.28
CA GLU A 220 -1.92 -0.07 1.51
C GLU A 220 -2.07 -1.03 2.68
N ARG A 221 -1.52 -0.64 3.82
CA ARG A 221 -1.72 -1.31 5.10
C ARG A 221 -2.02 -0.28 6.16
N ILE A 222 -3.05 -0.55 6.95
CA ILE A 222 -3.29 0.13 8.22
C ILE A 222 -2.67 -0.75 9.31
N MET A 223 -2.09 -0.15 10.35
CA MET A 223 -1.58 -0.86 11.52
C MET A 223 -1.84 -0.03 12.78
N ASP A 224 -2.01 -0.70 13.91
CA ASP A 224 -2.05 -0.06 15.22
C ASP A 224 -0.64 -0.08 15.83
N ALA A 225 -0.02 1.09 15.92
CA ALA A 225 1.32 1.26 16.45
C ALA A 225 1.43 0.86 17.94
N LEU A 226 0.32 0.89 18.70
CA LEU A 226 0.31 0.53 20.12
C LEU A 226 -0.07 -0.93 20.37
N LYS A 227 -0.33 -1.70 19.30
CA LYS A 227 -0.65 -3.12 19.42
C LYS A 227 0.50 -3.87 20.07
N GLY A 228 0.21 -4.48 21.22
CA GLY A 228 1.19 -5.25 22.00
C GLY A 228 1.94 -4.44 23.06
N ALA A 229 1.95 -3.11 23.01
CA ALA A 229 2.69 -2.25 23.96
C ALA A 229 2.32 -2.51 25.42
N ARG A 230 1.05 -2.86 25.67
CA ARG A 230 0.48 -3.12 27.00
C ARG A 230 0.54 -4.59 27.43
N SER A 231 0.93 -5.49 26.52
CA SER A 231 0.98 -6.92 26.80
C SER A 231 2.14 -7.23 27.75
N ALA A 232 1.89 -8.10 28.73
CA ALA A 232 2.92 -8.56 29.66
C ALA A 232 4.07 -9.30 28.95
N ALA A 233 3.80 -9.90 27.79
CA ALA A 233 4.80 -10.66 27.01
C ALA A 233 5.97 -9.80 26.49
N TYR A 234 5.79 -8.48 26.38
CA TYR A 234 6.81 -7.56 25.87
C TYR A 234 7.45 -6.71 26.97
N ARG A 235 7.02 -6.84 28.24
CA ARG A 235 7.72 -6.18 29.35
C ARG A 235 9.02 -6.92 29.60
N ARG A 236 10.16 -6.33 29.21
CA ARG A 236 11.46 -6.84 29.68
C ARG A 236 11.47 -6.82 31.21
N PRO A 237 11.93 -7.88 31.89
CA PRO A 237 12.20 -7.81 33.32
C PRO A 237 13.23 -6.71 33.56
N ALA A 238 12.98 -5.87 34.58
CA ALA A 238 13.96 -4.87 35.00
C ALA A 238 15.24 -5.61 35.42
N THR A 239 16.34 -5.35 34.72
CA THR A 239 17.70 -5.73 35.14
C THR A 239 18.31 -4.62 35.95
#